data_AF-A0A3C0TNF8-F1
#
_entry.id   AF-A0A3C0TNF8-F1
#
_cell.length_a   1.000
_cell.length_b   1.000
_cell.length_c   1.000
_cell.angle_alpha   90.00
_cell.angle_beta   90.00
_cell.angle_gamma   90.00
#
_symmetry.space_group_name_H-M   'P 1'
#
loop_
_entity.id
_entity.type
_entity.pdbx_description
1 polymer ?
#
loop_
_entity_poly.entity_id
_entity_poly.type
_entity_poly.pdbx_seq_one_letter_code
_entity_poly.pdbx_strand_id
1 'polypeptide(L)' 'MSENVGVAKAAGIVGSATLLSRIMGYIRDMVMSWAFGTSAAADAFYVAYRIPNMLRELLAEGSMSAAFI' A
#
# COMPACT_ATOMS: atom_id res chain seq x y z
N MET A 1 17.45 -14.75 -24.81
CA MET A 1 15.99 -14.87 -25.04
C MET A 1 15.24 -15.51 -23.87
N SER A 2 15.84 -16.45 -23.12
CA SER A 2 15.20 -17.14 -21.97
C SER A 2 15.05 -16.28 -20.70
N GLU A 3 15.99 -15.37 -20.41
CA GLU A 3 15.91 -14.47 -19.24
C GLU A 3 14.69 -13.52 -19.29
N ASN A 4 14.37 -13.00 -20.48
CA ASN A 4 13.24 -12.08 -20.66
C ASN A 4 11.90 -12.74 -20.30
N VAL A 5 11.77 -14.05 -20.53
CA VAL A 5 10.57 -14.82 -20.16
C VAL A 5 10.46 -14.98 -18.64
N GLY A 6 11.60 -15.19 -17.96
CA GLY A 6 11.66 -15.24 -16.50
C GLY A 6 11.28 -13.92 -15.85
N VAL A 7 11.81 -12.80 -16.35
CA VAL A 7 11.49 -11.45 -15.87
C VAL A 7 10.04 -11.10 -16.13
N ALA A 8 9.50 -11.39 -17.32
CA ALA A 8 8.09 -11.14 -17.64
C ALA A 8 7.14 -11.93 -16.71
N LYS A 9 7.48 -13.19 -16.39
CA LYS A 9 6.72 -14.01 -15.45
C LYS A 9 6.78 -13.45 -14.02
N ALA A 10 7.96 -13.05 -13.56
CA ALA A 10 8.13 -12.45 -12.24
C ALA A 10 7.37 -11.11 -12.13
N ALA A 11 7.48 -10.25 -13.14
CA ALA A 11 6.74 -8.99 -13.22
C ALA A 11 5.23 -9.21 -13.22
N GLY A 12 4.73 -10.23 -13.93
CA GLY A 12 3.31 -10.60 -13.91
C GLY A 12 2.83 -11.05 -12.52
N ILE A 13 3.64 -11.81 -11.78
CA ILE A 13 3.32 -12.25 -10.42
C ILE A 13 3.31 -11.06 -9.45
N VAL A 14 4.34 -10.22 -9.47
CA VAL A 14 4.43 -9.05 -8.58
C VAL A 14 3.34 -8.02 -8.92
N GLY A 15 3.08 -7.78 -10.20
CA GLY A 15 2.05 -6.87 -10.67
C GLY A 15 0.64 -7.31 -10.26
N SER A 16 0.32 -8.60 -10.45
CA SER A 16 -0.98 -9.15 -10.02
C SER A 16 -1.14 -9.13 -8.49
N ALA A 17 -0.10 -9.47 -7.73
CA ALA A 17 -0.10 -9.36 -6.27
C ALA A 17 -0.31 -7.91 -5.80
N THR A 18 0.28 -6.94 -6.50
CA THR A 18 0.11 -5.51 -6.22
C THR A 18 -1.32 -5.05 -6.49
N LEU A 19 -1.89 -5.43 -7.64
CA LEU A 19 -3.27 -5.11 -7.99
C LEU A 19 -4.27 -5.71 -6.99
N LEU A 20 -4.07 -6.98 -6.62
CA LEU A 20 -4.93 -7.64 -5.64
C LEU A 20 -4.86 -6.94 -4.28
N SER A 21 -3.67 -6.56 -3.83
CA SER A 21 -3.48 -5.83 -2.57
C SER A 21 -4.17 -4.46 -2.58
N ARG A 22 -4.15 -3.76 -3.72
CA ARG A 22 -4.87 -2.48 -3.88
C ARG A 22 -6.39 -2.66 -3.81
N ILE A 23 -6.92 -3.67 -4.50
CA ILE A 23 -8.36 -3.99 -4.47
C ILE A 23 -8.80 -4.35 -3.04
N MET A 24 -8.02 -5.18 -2.34
CA MET A 24 -8.28 -5.52 -0.94
C MET A 24 -8.26 -4.28 -0.03
N GLY A 25 -7.33 -3.34 -0.26
CA GLY A 25 -7.30 -2.05 0.42
C GLY A 25 -8.59 -1.24 0.20
N TYR A 26 -9.06 -1.14 -1.04
CA TYR A 26 -10.32 -0.45 -1.34
C TYR A 26 -11.54 -1.10 -0.68
N ILE A 27 -11.60 -2.43 -0.67
CA ILE A 27 -12.68 -3.16 0.01
C ILE A 27 -12.66 -2.86 1.51
N ARG A 28 -11.47 -2.88 2.14
CA ARG A 28 -11.32 -2.50 3.55
C ARG A 28 -11.87 -1.10 3.80
N ASP A 29 -11.50 -0.13 2.97
CA ASP A 29 -11.93 1.26 3.15
C ASP A 29 -13.45 1.41 2.95
N MET A 30 -14.05 0.66 2.02
CA MET A 30 -15.50 0.59 1.83
C MET A 30 -16.22 -0.02 3.04
N VAL A 31 -15.68 -1.11 3.60
CA VAL A 31 -16.22 -1.76 4.82
C VAL A 31 -16.10 -0.82 6.02
N MET A 32 -14.97 -0.14 6.20
CA MET A 32 -14.79 0.84 7.28
C MET A 32 -15.78 1.99 7.15
N SER A 33 -15.97 2.52 5.93
CA SER A 33 -16.94 3.58 5.65
C SER A 33 -18.39 3.12 5.91
N TRP A 34 -18.73 1.88 5.54
CA TRP A 34 -20.06 1.34 5.80
C TRP A 34 -20.31 1.04 7.29
N ALA A 35 -19.32 0.49 8.00
CA ALA A 35 -19.45 0.09 9.39
C ALA A 35 -19.38 1.27 10.37
N PHE A 36 -18.53 2.27 10.09
CA PHE A 36 -18.26 3.38 11.00
C PHE A 36 -18.78 4.74 10.49
N GLY A 37 -19.07 4.90 9.20
CA GLY A 37 -19.48 6.19 8.62
C GLY A 37 -18.49 7.32 8.88
N THR A 38 -18.99 8.56 8.93
CA THR A 38 -18.25 9.73 9.45
C THR A 38 -18.30 9.75 10.98
N SER A 39 -17.60 8.81 11.62
CA SER A 39 -17.43 8.80 13.08
C SER A 39 -16.00 9.12 13.48
N ALA A 40 -15.85 9.71 14.67
CA ALA A 40 -14.55 9.99 15.26
C ALA A 40 -13.66 8.72 15.40
N ALA A 41 -14.28 7.54 15.47
CA ALA A 41 -13.56 6.26 15.50
C ALA A 41 -12.90 5.93 14.15
N ALA A 42 -13.59 6.20 13.02
CA ALA A 42 -13.01 6.03 11.69
C ALA A 42 -11.83 6.99 11.48
N ASP A 43 -11.99 8.26 11.85
CA ASP A 43 -10.93 9.27 11.75
C ASP A 43 -9.70 8.89 12.58
N ALA A 44 -9.90 8.43 13.82
CA ALA A 44 -8.82 7.96 14.69
C ALA A 44 -8.08 6.75 14.09
N PHE A 45 -8.81 5.79 13.50
CA PHE A 45 -8.22 4.65 12.82
C PHE A 45 -7.34 5.08 11.63
N TYR A 46 -7.83 6.00 10.78
CA TYR A 46 -7.06 6.49 9.64
C TYR A 46 -5.80 7.24 10.06
N VAL A 47 -5.89 8.08 11.10
CA VAL A 47 -4.71 8.77 11.66
C VAL A 47 -3.70 7.76 12.22
N ALA A 48 -4.17 6.79 13.01
CA ALA A 48 -3.31 5.75 13.57
C ALA A 48 -2.64 4.89 12.49
N TYR A 49 -3.34 4.60 11.39
CA TYR A 49 -2.79 3.86 10.26
C TYR A 49 -1.78 4.69 9.45
N ARG A 50 -1.96 6.01 9.38
CA ARG A 50 -1.10 6.91 8.60
C ARG A 50 0.30 7.06 9.21
N ILE A 51 0.41 7.19 10.53
CA ILE A 51 1.69 7.38 11.23
C ILE A 51 2.74 6.30 10.88
N PRO A 52 2.48 5.00 11.06
CA PRO A 52 3.45 3.96 10.73
C PRO A 52 3.71 3.87 9.21
N ASN A 53 2.73 4.17 8.36
CA ASN A 53 2.96 4.20 6.93
C ASN A 53 3.89 5.33 6.50
N MET A 54 3.75 6.51 7.11
CA MET A 54 4.69 7.61 6.90
C MET A 54 6.10 7.19 7.35
N LEU A 55 6.23 6.52 8.50
CA LEU A 55 7.53 6.01 8.94
C LEU A 55 8.12 4.98 7.97
N ARG A 56 7.29 4.08 7.42
CA ARG A 56 7.71 3.08 6.43
C ARG A 56 8.15 3.73 5.12
N GLU A 57 7.41 4.72 4.64
CA GLU A 57 7.76 5.50 3.45
C GLU A 57 9.07 6.26 3.64
N LEU A 58 9.25 6.91 4.79
CA LEU A 58 10.46 7.66 5.12
C LEU A 58 11.69 6.76 5.29
N LEU A 59 11.56 5.66 6.04
CA LEU A 59 12.70 4.87 6.51
C LEU A 59 12.97 3.61 5.69
N ALA A 60 11.95 2.96 5.13
CA ALA A 60 12.07 1.65 4.49
C ALA A 60 12.01 1.70 2.96
N GLU A 61 11.29 2.67 2.38
CA GLU A 61 11.22 2.85 0.92
C GLU A 61 12.35 3.73 0.35
N GLY A 62 13.24 4.24 1.21
CA GLY A 62 14.41 5.02 0.80
C GLY A 62 14.12 6.45 0.37
N SER A 63 12.88 6.94 0.57
CA SER A 63 12.50 8.31 0.22
C SER A 63 13.35 9.38 0.95
N MET A 64 13.78 9.13 2.19
CA MET A 64 14.77 9.98 2.86
C MET A 64 16.08 10.04 2.09
N SER A 65 16.59 8.90 1.61
CA SER A 65 17.85 8.83 0.88
C SER A 65 17.78 9.61 -0.44
N ALA A 66 16.61 9.65 -1.09
CA ALA A 66 16.37 10.45 -2.29
C ALA A 66 16.29 11.96 -2.03
N ALA A 67 16.09 12.41 -0.78
CA ALA A 67 16.06 13.82 -0.41
C ALA A 67 17.44 14.39 -0.06
N PHE A 68 18.44 13.54 0.20
CA PHE A 68 19.80 13.93 0.61
C PHE A 68 20.86 13.76 -0.50
N ILE A 69 20.48 13.23 -1.68
CA ILE A 69 21.32 13.10 -2.88
C ILE A 69 20.80 14.08 -3.93
#